data_AF-A5YTR2-F1
#
_entry.id   AF-A5YTR2-F1
#
_cell.length_a   1.000
_cell.length_b   1.000
_cell.length_c   1.000
_cell.angle_alpha   90.00
_cell.angle_beta   90.00
_cell.angle_gamma   90.00
#
_symmetry.space_group_name_H-M   'P 1'
#
loop_
_entity.id
_entity.type
_entity.pdbx_description
1 polymer ?
#
loop_
_entity_poly.entity_id
_entity_poly.type
_entity_poly.pdbx_seq_one_letter_code
_entity_poly.pdbx_strand_id
1 'polypeptide(L)'
;AYDTGSNLVSVPFEEQAFPGLRKEDWDPLQARVETYKGLIFANWDADAPDLDTYLGEAKFYMDHMLDRTEAGTEAIPGIQKWVIPCN
;
A
#
# COMPACT_ATOMS: atom_id res chain seq x y z
N ALA A 1 -19.38 5.22 5.85
CA ALA A 1 -18.66 3.93 5.92
C ALA A 1 -17.79 3.79 4.69
N TYR A 2 -16.74 2.99 4.79
CA TYR A 2 -15.81 2.72 3.68
C TYR A 2 -15.78 1.23 3.38
N ASP A 3 -15.54 0.86 2.13
CA ASP A 3 -15.27 -0.52 1.76
C ASP A 3 -13.78 -0.91 1.99
N THR A 4 -13.40 -2.12 1.62
CA THR A 4 -12.01 -2.61 1.74
C THR A 4 -11.02 -1.93 0.80
N GLY A 5 -11.51 -1.27 -0.25
CA GLY A 5 -10.72 -0.42 -1.14
C GLY A 5 -10.60 1.02 -0.63
N SER A 6 -11.14 1.31 0.56
CA SER A 6 -11.25 2.65 1.13
C SER A 6 -12.16 3.61 0.37
N ASN A 7 -13.09 3.12 -0.47
CA ASN A 7 -14.05 4.00 -1.13
C ASN A 7 -15.17 4.39 -0.15
N LEU A 8 -15.59 5.66 -0.12
CA LEU A 8 -16.68 6.16 0.70
C LEU A 8 -18.01 5.65 0.14
N VAL A 9 -18.58 4.63 0.79
CA VAL A 9 -19.81 3.99 0.31
C VAL A 9 -21.08 4.59 0.91
N SER A 10 -21.01 5.20 2.10
CA SER A 10 -22.18 5.77 2.76
C SER A 10 -21.85 6.90 3.72
N VAL A 11 -22.77 7.86 3.84
CA VAL A 11 -22.73 8.89 4.88
C VAL A 11 -24.06 8.86 5.66
N PRO A 12 -24.06 8.87 7.01
CA PRO A 12 -25.29 8.97 7.77
C PRO A 12 -26.07 10.25 7.41
N PHE A 13 -27.39 10.11 7.20
CA PHE A 13 -28.28 11.22 6.79
C PHE A 13 -27.86 11.95 5.50
N GLU A 14 -27.24 11.23 4.56
CA GLU A 14 -26.69 11.78 3.29
C GLU A 14 -27.68 12.69 2.55
N GLU A 15 -28.93 12.23 2.35
CA GLU A 15 -29.94 13.00 1.62
C GLU A 15 -30.35 14.31 2.33
N GLN A 16 -30.43 14.31 3.67
CA GLN A 16 -30.92 15.46 4.43
C GLN A 16 -29.82 16.47 4.75
N ALA A 17 -28.61 15.98 5.05
CA ALA A 17 -27.52 16.79 5.56
C ALA A 17 -26.41 17.05 4.53
N PHE A 18 -26.26 16.19 3.52
CA PHE A 18 -25.22 16.28 2.49
C PHE A 18 -25.79 16.20 1.06
N PRO A 19 -26.81 17.00 0.72
CA PRO A 19 -27.37 16.98 -0.63
C PRO A 19 -26.29 17.36 -1.66
N GLY A 20 -26.09 16.51 -2.66
CA GLY A 20 -25.13 16.75 -3.74
C GLY A 20 -23.69 16.34 -3.43
N LEU A 21 -23.43 15.64 -2.32
CA LEU A 21 -22.13 15.03 -2.04
C LEU A 21 -21.78 14.00 -3.12
N ARG A 22 -20.62 14.18 -3.76
CA ARG A 22 -19.98 13.19 -4.62
C ARG A 22 -18.99 12.40 -3.78
N LYS A 23 -19.34 11.19 -3.38
CA LYS A 23 -18.56 10.40 -2.43
C LYS A 23 -17.16 10.06 -2.96
N GLU A 24 -17.05 9.87 -4.27
CA GLU A 24 -15.80 9.60 -5.00
C GLU A 24 -14.73 10.71 -4.85
N ASP A 25 -15.14 11.95 -4.56
CA ASP A 25 -14.21 13.06 -4.32
C ASP A 25 -13.68 13.08 -2.87
N TRP A 26 -14.22 12.22 -1.99
CA TRP A 26 -13.96 12.19 -0.55
C TRP A 26 -13.34 10.89 -0.06
N ASP A 27 -12.84 10.07 -0.99
CA ASP A 27 -12.01 8.94 -0.64
C ASP A 27 -10.70 9.41 -0.01
N PRO A 28 -10.16 8.71 1.01
CA PRO A 28 -8.82 8.98 1.49
C PRO A 28 -7.83 8.82 0.34
N LEU A 29 -6.78 9.64 0.36
CA LEU A 29 -5.70 9.57 -0.63
C LEU A 29 -5.21 8.12 -0.76
N GLN A 30 -5.05 7.65 -2.00
CA GLN A 30 -4.58 6.32 -2.32
C GLN A 30 -3.10 6.32 -2.69
N ALA A 31 -2.36 5.34 -2.18
CA ALA A 31 -0.99 5.09 -2.61
C ALA A 31 -1.00 4.12 -3.78
N ARG A 32 -0.05 4.28 -4.71
CA ARG A 32 0.30 3.21 -5.64
C ARG A 32 0.91 2.06 -4.86
N VAL A 33 0.43 0.84 -5.09
CA VAL A 33 0.92 -0.37 -4.42
C VAL A 33 1.51 -1.31 -5.46
N GLU A 34 2.75 -1.73 -5.22
CA GLU A 34 3.48 -2.64 -6.09
C GLU A 34 4.19 -3.69 -5.22
N THR A 35 4.47 -4.88 -5.78
CA THR A 35 5.11 -5.96 -5.03
C THR A 35 6.40 -6.41 -5.70
N TYR A 36 7.38 -6.80 -4.88
CA TYR A 36 8.60 -7.45 -5.34
C TYR A 36 8.84 -8.73 -4.53
N LYS A 37 8.64 -9.88 -5.19
CA LYS A 37 8.91 -11.23 -4.64
C LYS A 37 8.37 -11.44 -3.20
N GLY A 38 7.15 -11.00 -2.95
CA GLY A 38 6.44 -11.13 -1.67
C GLY A 38 6.49 -9.91 -0.76
N LEU A 39 7.42 -8.98 -0.98
CA LEU A 39 7.43 -7.69 -0.28
C LEU A 39 6.44 -6.71 -0.92
N ILE A 40 5.66 -6.02 -0.09
CA ILE A 40 4.67 -5.03 -0.52
C ILE A 40 5.25 -3.62 -0.31
N PHE A 41 5.29 -2.82 -1.37
CA PHE A 41 5.74 -1.43 -1.34
C PHE A 41 4.60 -0.49 -1.71
N ALA A 42 4.69 0.76 -1.25
CA ALA A 42 3.73 1.80 -1.58
C ALA A 42 4.43 3.15 -1.84
N ASN A 43 3.90 3.92 -2.79
CA ASN A 43 4.36 5.28 -3.08
C ASN A 43 3.17 6.19 -3.38
N TRP A 44 3.19 7.42 -2.84
CA TRP A 44 2.14 8.42 -3.04
C TRP A 44 2.33 9.24 -4.32
N ASP A 45 3.56 9.31 -4.83
CA ASP A 45 3.90 10.11 -6.00
C ASP A 45 3.47 9.41 -7.30
N ALA A 46 2.56 10.05 -8.04
CA ALA A 46 2.07 9.53 -9.31
C ALA A 46 3.14 9.57 -10.41
N ASP A 47 4.08 10.50 -10.32
CA ASP A 47 5.12 10.72 -11.34
C ASP A 47 6.41 9.96 -11.03
N ALA A 48 6.50 9.32 -9.86
CA ALA A 48 7.62 8.47 -9.50
C ALA A 48 7.74 7.24 -10.45
N PRO A 49 8.95 6.71 -10.65
CA PRO A 49 9.13 5.46 -11.38
C PRO A 49 8.33 4.31 -10.75
N ASP A 50 8.06 3.26 -11.52
CA ASP A 50 7.57 1.99 -10.97
C ASP A 50 8.61 1.34 -10.03
N LEU A 51 8.16 0.37 -9.24
CA LEU A 51 8.99 -0.30 -8.25
C LEU A 51 10.17 -1.03 -8.89
N ASP A 52 9.95 -1.64 -10.06
CA ASP A 52 11.00 -2.39 -10.76
C ASP A 52 12.17 -1.48 -11.16
N THR A 53 11.85 -0.31 -11.71
CA THR A 53 12.81 0.74 -12.07
C THR A 53 13.45 1.36 -10.84
N TYR A 54 12.66 1.63 -9.79
CA TYR A 54 13.16 2.18 -8.54
C TYR A 54 14.18 1.28 -7.85
N LEU A 55 13.91 -0.03 -7.78
CA LEU A 55 14.83 -1.01 -7.19
C LEU A 55 16.08 -1.21 -8.06
N GLY A 56 15.95 -1.15 -9.39
CA GLY A 56 17.08 -1.22 -10.31
C GLY A 56 18.02 -2.41 -10.03
N GLU A 57 19.32 -2.17 -9.97
CA GLU A 57 20.33 -3.22 -9.71
C GLU A 57 20.30 -3.77 -8.28
N ALA A 58 19.63 -3.09 -7.33
CA ALA A 58 19.49 -3.59 -5.96
C ALA A 58 18.71 -4.92 -5.91
N LYS A 59 17.84 -5.17 -6.90
CA LYS A 59 17.09 -6.42 -7.08
C LYS A 59 17.98 -7.65 -7.01
N PHE A 60 19.16 -7.60 -7.64
CA PHE A 60 20.14 -8.70 -7.62
C PHE A 60 20.50 -9.12 -6.19
N TYR A 61 20.67 -8.16 -5.29
CA TYR A 61 20.99 -8.44 -3.89
C TYR A 61 19.77 -8.93 -3.11
N MET A 62 18.59 -8.37 -3.38
CA MET A 62 17.34 -8.78 -2.74
C MET A 62 16.99 -10.24 -3.04
N ASP A 63 17.28 -10.70 -4.25
CA ASP A 63 16.98 -12.06 -4.72
C ASP A 63 17.72 -13.15 -3.93
N HIS A 64 18.87 -12.82 -3.33
CA HIS A 64 19.61 -13.76 -2.47
C HIS A 64 18.80 -14.25 -1.26
N MET A 65 17.83 -13.44 -0.81
CA MET A 65 16.88 -13.78 0.25
C MET A 65 15.51 -14.16 -0.31
N LEU A 66 14.99 -13.37 -1.25
CA LEU A 66 13.59 -13.43 -1.67
C LEU A 66 13.31 -14.48 -2.75
N ASP A 67 14.33 -14.95 -3.47
CA ASP A 67 14.17 -15.82 -4.65
C ASP A 67 14.97 -17.13 -4.57
N ARG A 68 15.20 -17.63 -3.36
CA ARG A 68 16.04 -18.81 -3.14
C ARG A 68 15.43 -20.12 -3.64
N THR A 69 14.11 -20.13 -3.82
CA THR A 69 13.33 -21.30 -4.27
C THR A 69 12.13 -20.82 -5.07
N GLU A 70 11.61 -21.68 -5.95
CA GLU A 70 10.40 -21.40 -6.72
C GLU A 70 9.14 -21.18 -5.86
N ALA A 71 9.14 -21.67 -4.61
CA ALA A 71 8.03 -21.48 -3.68
C ALA A 71 7.97 -20.05 -3.11
N GLY A 72 9.00 -19.22 -3.32
CA GLY A 72 9.09 -17.87 -2.76
C GLY A 72 9.34 -17.87 -1.25
N THR A 73 8.79 -16.88 -0.55
CA THR A 73 8.95 -16.68 0.89
C THR A 73 7.62 -16.41 1.57
N GLU A 74 7.52 -16.78 2.86
CA GLU A 74 6.40 -16.41 3.73
C GLU A 74 6.92 -15.73 5.01
N ALA A 75 6.14 -14.80 5.53
CA ALA A 75 6.40 -14.22 6.85
C ALA A 75 5.73 -15.09 7.92
N ILE A 76 6.49 -15.48 8.93
CA ILE A 76 5.92 -16.13 10.12
C ILE A 76 5.00 -15.12 10.82
N PRO A 77 3.79 -15.51 11.25
CA PRO A 77 2.85 -14.59 11.88
C PRO A 77 3.42 -13.88 13.12
N GLY A 78 3.28 -12.55 13.16
CA GLY A 78 3.67 -11.71 14.29
C GLY A 78 4.58 -10.55 13.86
N ILE A 79 4.28 -9.35 14.34
CA ILE A 79 5.11 -8.15 14.10
C ILE A 79 5.45 -7.54 15.45
N GLN A 80 6.74 -7.53 15.80
CA GLN A 80 7.24 -6.83 16.97
C GLN A 80 7.30 -5.32 16.69
N LYS A 81 6.80 -4.49 17.62
CA LYS A 81 6.81 -3.03 17.52
C LYS A 81 7.40 -2.41 18.78
N TRP A 82 8.34 -1.48 18.64
CA TRP A 82 8.93 -0.71 19.74
C TRP A 82 9.39 0.67 19.23
N VAL A 83 9.73 1.59 20.13
CA VAL A 83 10.12 2.97 19.79
C VAL A 83 11.60 3.18 20.12
N ILE A 84 12.36 3.73 19.16
CA ILE A 84 13.72 4.22 19.36
C ILE A 84 13.73 5.73 19.00
N PRO A 85 14.14 6.64 19.90
CA PRO A 85 14.21 8.06 19.63
C PRO A 85 15.50 8.44 18.89
N CYS A 86 15.62 8.02 17.63
CA CYS A 86 16.71 8.38 16.71
C CYS A 86 16.13 8.81 15.34
N ASN A 87 16.99 9.28 14.42
CA ASN A 87 16.62 9.44 13.01
C ASN A 87 16.63 8.10 12.27
#